data_AF-A0A3N7HS06-F1
#
_entry.id   AF-A0A3N7HS06-F1
#
_cell.length_a   1.000
_cell.length_b   1.000
_cell.length_c   1.000
_cell.angle_alpha   90.00
_cell.angle_beta   90.00
_cell.angle_gamma   90.00
#
_symmetry.space_group_name_H-M   'P 1'
#
loop_
_entity.id
_entity.type
_entity.pdbx_description
1 polymer ?
#
loop_
_entity_poly.entity_id
_entity_poly.type
_entity_poly.pdbx_seq_one_letter_code
_entity_poly.pdbx_strand_id
1 'polypeptide(L)'
;VREWWGGLFKGLVEAGVAGVWNDMNEPAVFGRGTFPNDVRHNFDGYRGSHRKAHNVYGMQMVRATYEGLKKLFQKKRPFTITRAAYAGTQRYASVWTGDNVATWEHLRLGALQLQRLSMSGMPFCGTDIGGFSGEPDAELFTRWIQFGVFSPFMRAHSAGDTAEREPWSFGREYEALNRKFIELRYKLLPYIYSVFWEHTKYGFPILRPITMVEQRLDSNIQREEEFCFGDKILVSPVLHPGQQSKMVYLPAGEWYDYWDDRLLKGGREHEVVTPIDKMPIFIKAGTVLPEYPVMQYVNEKKIDSLKLVVYHTSKEANSYLYEDHGDTFAYEQQIYLEKKFVVKGTANGLNINQYEEGLHSEKYDTYDLHLVALPFKVKEVKVDDTPVSAESDARGRYILKVPKDFRNIQISG
;
A
#
# COMPACT_ATOMS: atom_id res chain seq x y z
N VAL A 1 16.81 3.82 -30.87
CA VAL A 1 17.19 3.01 -29.67
C VAL A 1 15.98 2.53 -28.89
N ARG A 2 15.08 3.41 -28.42
CA ARG A 2 13.91 2.97 -27.62
C ARG A 2 13.00 1.95 -28.34
N GLU A 3 12.70 2.18 -29.62
CA GLU A 3 11.89 1.22 -30.42
C GLU A 3 12.58 -0.14 -30.57
N TRP A 4 13.88 -0.13 -30.84
CA TRP A 4 14.70 -1.34 -30.89
C TRP A 4 14.66 -2.07 -29.55
N TRP A 5 14.96 -1.39 -28.44
CA TRP A 5 14.95 -1.96 -27.09
C TRP A 5 13.60 -2.56 -26.72
N GLY A 6 12.52 -1.80 -26.92
CA GLY A 6 11.16 -2.24 -26.64
C GLY A 6 10.75 -3.47 -27.48
N GLY A 7 11.22 -3.55 -28.73
CA GLY A 7 10.95 -4.70 -29.61
C GLY A 7 11.61 -6.01 -29.16
N LEU A 8 12.71 -5.95 -28.39
CA LEU A 8 13.40 -7.15 -27.89
C LEU A 8 12.55 -7.97 -26.91
N PHE A 9 11.58 -7.35 -26.24
CA PHE A 9 10.70 -8.03 -25.29
C PHE A 9 9.61 -8.87 -25.96
N LYS A 10 9.43 -8.80 -27.29
CA LYS A 10 8.34 -9.50 -27.99
C LYS A 10 8.31 -11.00 -27.68
N GLY A 11 9.45 -11.69 -27.83
CA GLY A 11 9.52 -13.13 -27.57
C GLY A 11 9.26 -13.49 -26.11
N LEU A 12 9.68 -12.64 -25.16
CA LEU A 12 9.43 -12.84 -23.73
C LEU A 12 7.93 -12.67 -23.39
N VAL A 13 7.29 -11.66 -23.98
CA VAL A 13 5.84 -11.42 -23.83
C VAL A 13 5.04 -12.57 -24.43
N GLU A 14 5.43 -13.06 -25.60
CA GLU A 14 4.80 -14.24 -26.25
C GLU A 14 4.98 -15.52 -25.40
N ALA A 15 6.08 -15.63 -24.65
CA ALA A 15 6.31 -16.71 -23.69
C ALA A 15 5.55 -16.54 -22.35
N GLY A 16 4.83 -15.44 -22.14
CA GLY A 16 4.01 -15.21 -20.96
C GLY A 16 4.66 -14.37 -19.84
N VAL A 17 5.81 -13.74 -20.07
CA VAL A 17 6.41 -12.82 -19.10
C VAL A 17 5.50 -11.59 -18.91
N ALA A 18 5.05 -11.36 -17.68
CA ALA A 18 4.05 -10.32 -17.34
C ALA A 18 4.64 -8.98 -16.88
N GLY A 19 5.94 -8.92 -16.61
CA GLY A 19 6.62 -7.71 -16.15
C GLY A 19 8.14 -7.81 -16.31
N VAL A 20 8.83 -6.67 -16.27
CA VAL A 20 10.28 -6.60 -16.50
C VAL A 20 10.97 -5.82 -15.40
N TRP A 21 12.05 -6.39 -14.89
CA TRP A 21 12.92 -5.76 -13.93
C TRP A 21 14.21 -5.29 -14.62
N ASN A 22 14.45 -3.97 -14.64
CA ASN A 22 15.67 -3.38 -15.16
C ASN A 22 16.65 -3.09 -14.02
N ASP A 23 17.72 -3.87 -13.99
CA ASP A 23 18.82 -3.73 -13.05
C ASP A 23 20.08 -3.18 -13.75
N MET A 24 21.10 -2.83 -12.96
CA MET A 24 22.42 -2.38 -13.43
C MET A 24 22.38 -1.12 -14.29
N ASN A 25 21.34 -0.30 -14.14
CA ASN A 25 21.02 0.79 -15.05
C ASN A 25 21.38 2.19 -14.52
N GLU A 26 22.28 2.29 -13.54
CA GLU A 26 22.94 3.54 -13.15
C GLU A 26 23.66 4.25 -14.31
N PRO A 27 24.29 3.60 -15.32
CA PRO A 27 24.57 2.17 -15.57
C PRO A 27 25.82 1.66 -14.86
N ALA A 28 25.73 0.45 -14.30
CA ALA A 28 26.82 -0.20 -13.60
C ALA A 28 27.81 -0.86 -14.57
N VAL A 29 29.10 -0.58 -14.39
CA VAL A 29 30.21 -1.19 -15.16
C VAL A 29 31.21 -1.80 -14.21
N PHE A 30 31.44 -3.11 -14.31
CA PHE A 30 32.38 -3.81 -13.44
C PHE A 30 33.79 -3.21 -13.50
N GLY A 31 34.38 -3.00 -12.31
CA GLY A 31 35.71 -2.39 -12.15
C GLY A 31 35.80 -0.88 -12.41
N ARG A 32 34.71 -0.21 -12.85
CA ARG A 32 34.70 1.24 -13.12
C ARG A 32 33.54 2.00 -12.48
N GLY A 33 32.54 1.31 -11.96
CA GLY A 33 31.32 1.91 -11.41
C GLY A 33 30.34 2.31 -12.52
N THR A 34 30.76 3.11 -13.50
CA THR A 34 29.90 3.52 -14.63
C THR A 34 30.67 3.72 -15.94
N PHE A 35 29.98 4.14 -17.02
CA PHE A 35 30.61 4.39 -18.31
C PHE A 35 31.64 5.54 -18.24
N PRO A 36 32.69 5.52 -19.07
CA PRO A 36 33.57 6.67 -19.25
C PRO A 36 32.81 7.95 -19.64
N ASN A 37 33.24 9.09 -19.09
CA ASN A 37 32.57 10.39 -19.23
C ASN A 37 32.37 10.88 -20.67
N ASP A 38 33.17 10.37 -21.62
CA ASP A 38 33.21 10.71 -23.03
C ASP A 38 32.38 9.77 -23.92
N VAL A 39 31.84 8.67 -23.38
CA VAL A 39 30.85 7.82 -24.08
C VAL A 39 29.72 8.69 -24.60
N ARG A 40 29.35 8.54 -25.87
CA ARG A 40 28.42 9.43 -26.56
C ARG A 40 27.01 8.86 -26.53
N HIS A 41 26.05 9.72 -26.19
CA HIS A 41 24.63 9.46 -26.14
C HIS A 41 23.90 10.38 -27.12
N ASN A 42 22.77 9.91 -27.64
CA ASN A 42 21.87 10.70 -28.49
C ASN A 42 20.46 10.69 -27.85
N PHE A 43 20.08 11.81 -27.22
CA PHE A 43 18.77 11.99 -26.59
C PHE A 43 17.78 12.56 -27.60
N ASP A 44 17.24 11.74 -28.49
CA ASP A 44 16.24 12.22 -29.47
C ASP A 44 16.73 13.41 -30.32
N GLY A 45 18.00 13.37 -30.75
CA GLY A 45 18.65 14.41 -31.54
C GLY A 45 19.62 15.28 -30.74
N TYR A 46 19.51 15.31 -29.42
CA TYR A 46 20.45 16.04 -28.57
C TYR A 46 21.68 15.18 -28.25
N ARG A 47 22.82 15.53 -28.86
CA ARG A 47 24.10 14.83 -28.61
C ARG A 47 24.68 15.25 -27.26
N GLY A 48 25.06 14.27 -26.45
CA GLY A 48 25.68 14.49 -25.15
C GLY A 48 26.72 13.42 -24.84
N SER A 49 27.63 13.72 -23.90
CA SER A 49 28.51 12.70 -23.35
C SER A 49 27.87 12.06 -22.12
N HIS A 50 28.42 10.93 -21.65
CA HIS A 50 27.89 10.23 -20.49
C HIS A 50 27.82 11.10 -19.24
N ARG A 51 28.76 12.05 -19.10
CA ARG A 51 28.74 13.07 -18.05
C ARG A 51 27.41 13.84 -17.95
N LYS A 52 26.76 14.12 -19.09
CA LYS A 52 25.42 14.74 -19.12
C LYS A 52 24.30 13.71 -19.00
N ALA A 53 24.57 12.47 -19.38
CA ALA A 53 23.61 11.38 -19.48
C ALA A 53 23.35 10.63 -18.18
N HIS A 54 24.37 10.55 -17.32
CA HIS A 54 24.49 9.53 -16.30
C HIS A 54 23.21 9.38 -15.47
N ASN A 55 22.77 10.47 -14.85
CA ASN A 55 21.60 10.45 -13.95
C ASN A 55 20.25 10.18 -14.65
N VAL A 56 20.14 10.37 -15.97
CA VAL A 56 18.90 10.08 -16.71
C VAL A 56 18.92 8.73 -17.41
N TYR A 57 20.06 8.02 -17.40
CA TYR A 57 20.21 6.76 -18.13
C TYR A 57 19.19 5.71 -17.67
N GLY A 58 19.13 5.43 -16.36
CA GLY A 58 18.20 4.45 -15.79
C GLY A 58 16.74 4.78 -16.08
N MET A 59 16.34 6.04 -15.91
CA MET A 59 15.00 6.51 -16.27
C MET A 59 14.68 6.28 -17.75
N GLN A 60 15.60 6.60 -18.66
CA GLN A 60 15.38 6.43 -20.09
C GLN A 60 15.35 4.95 -20.51
N MET A 61 16.14 4.10 -19.86
CA MET A 61 16.10 2.65 -20.08
C MET A 61 14.74 2.07 -19.65
N VAL A 62 14.26 2.37 -18.44
CA VAL A 62 12.97 1.83 -17.99
C VAL A 62 11.79 2.45 -18.75
N ARG A 63 11.89 3.72 -19.17
CA ARG A 63 10.93 4.33 -20.10
C ARG A 63 10.86 3.54 -21.42
N ALA A 64 12.01 3.18 -21.99
CA ALA A 64 12.05 2.39 -23.21
C ALA A 64 11.40 1.01 -23.02
N THR A 65 11.66 0.36 -21.88
CA THR A 65 11.02 -0.91 -21.49
C THR A 65 9.49 -0.72 -21.37
N TYR A 66 9.03 0.26 -20.60
CA TYR A 66 7.61 0.54 -20.39
C TYR A 66 6.87 0.84 -21.69
N GLU A 67 7.40 1.73 -22.53
CA GLU A 67 6.78 2.07 -23.83
C GLU A 67 6.75 0.86 -24.79
N GLY A 68 7.79 0.02 -24.77
CA GLY A 68 7.84 -1.24 -25.51
C GLY A 68 6.76 -2.23 -25.05
N LEU A 69 6.72 -2.51 -23.74
CA LEU A 69 5.72 -3.39 -23.15
C LEU A 69 4.29 -2.88 -23.35
N LYS A 70 4.05 -1.56 -23.27
CA LYS A 70 2.73 -0.96 -23.52
C LYS A 70 2.22 -1.27 -24.94
N LYS A 71 3.12 -1.29 -25.93
CA LYS A 71 2.79 -1.68 -27.31
C LYS A 71 2.54 -3.20 -27.44
N LEU A 72 3.36 -4.01 -26.77
CA LEU A 72 3.31 -5.48 -26.88
C LEU A 72 2.13 -6.10 -26.12
N PHE A 73 1.81 -5.62 -24.92
CA PHE A 73 0.73 -6.15 -24.09
C PHE A 73 -0.67 -5.68 -24.50
N GLN A 74 -0.79 -4.85 -25.54
CA GLN A 74 -2.05 -4.44 -26.18
C GLN A 74 -3.21 -4.20 -25.19
N LYS A 75 -3.20 -3.02 -24.55
CA LYS A 75 -4.19 -2.51 -23.58
C LYS A 75 -4.03 -2.96 -22.13
N LYS A 76 -3.10 -3.85 -21.80
CA LYS A 76 -2.71 -4.10 -20.40
C LYS A 76 -1.61 -3.15 -19.93
N ARG A 77 -1.66 -2.77 -18.65
CA ARG A 77 -0.70 -1.92 -17.95
C ARG A 77 0.62 -2.67 -17.78
N PRO A 78 1.75 -2.14 -18.27
CA PRO A 78 3.06 -2.74 -18.01
C PRO A 78 3.41 -2.68 -16.52
N PHE A 79 4.01 -3.75 -16.01
CA PHE A 79 4.68 -3.74 -14.72
C PHE A 79 6.20 -3.73 -14.93
N THR A 80 6.85 -2.65 -14.51
CA THR A 80 8.31 -2.53 -14.59
C THR A 80 8.92 -2.05 -13.28
N ILE A 81 10.08 -2.60 -12.95
CA ILE A 81 10.88 -2.25 -11.77
C ILE A 81 12.23 -1.71 -12.23
N THR A 82 12.75 -0.66 -11.61
CA THR A 82 14.06 -0.06 -11.93
C THR A 82 14.89 0.24 -10.70
N ARG A 83 16.23 0.13 -10.80
CA ARG A 83 17.15 0.47 -9.70
C ARG A 83 17.43 1.96 -9.70
N ALA A 84 18.00 2.43 -10.82
CA ALA A 84 18.34 3.82 -11.01
C ALA A 84 17.11 4.61 -11.47
N ALA A 85 16.91 5.78 -10.86
CA ALA A 85 15.80 6.67 -11.14
C ALA A 85 16.25 8.13 -11.20
N TYR A 86 15.48 8.93 -11.94
CA TYR A 86 15.52 10.39 -11.95
C TYR A 86 14.12 10.96 -11.73
N ALA A 87 14.00 12.27 -11.54
CA ALA A 87 12.72 12.95 -11.46
C ALA A 87 11.84 12.63 -12.68
N GLY A 88 10.63 12.11 -12.45
CA GLY A 88 9.69 11.72 -13.50
C GLY A 88 9.69 10.22 -13.84
N THR A 89 10.52 9.41 -13.18
CA THR A 89 10.57 7.94 -13.36
C THR A 89 9.27 7.25 -12.92
N GLN A 90 8.52 7.84 -11.98
CA GLN A 90 7.27 7.29 -11.44
C GLN A 90 6.17 7.11 -12.49
N ARG A 91 6.30 7.76 -13.65
CA ARG A 91 5.41 7.60 -14.81
C ARG A 91 5.57 6.25 -15.50
N TYR A 92 6.69 5.58 -15.26
CA TYR A 92 7.10 4.41 -16.02
C TYR A 92 7.30 3.19 -15.13
N ALA A 93 7.72 3.33 -13.87
CA ALA A 93 8.17 2.20 -13.08
C ALA A 93 8.00 2.34 -11.57
N SER A 94 7.94 1.19 -10.93
CA SER A 94 8.23 1.03 -9.51
C SER A 94 9.75 1.02 -9.27
N VAL A 95 10.18 1.32 -8.04
CA VAL A 95 11.59 1.23 -7.62
C VAL A 95 11.74 0.28 -6.44
N TRP A 96 12.92 -0.29 -6.28
CA TRP A 96 13.34 -0.88 -5.01
C TRP A 96 14.62 -0.20 -4.51
N THR A 97 14.91 -0.31 -3.22
CA THR A 97 16.01 0.43 -2.57
C THR A 97 17.41 -0.15 -2.85
N GLY A 98 17.54 -1.10 -3.77
CA GLY A 98 18.81 -1.76 -4.09
C GLY A 98 19.20 -2.82 -3.07
N ASP A 99 20.49 -3.14 -3.05
CA ASP A 99 21.07 -4.29 -2.37
C ASP A 99 21.18 -4.08 -0.84
N ASN A 100 20.05 -4.02 -0.13
CA ASN A 100 20.04 -3.85 1.31
C ASN A 100 20.61 -5.08 2.06
N VAL A 101 21.19 -4.88 3.24
CA VAL A 101 21.74 -5.95 4.08
C VAL A 101 20.67 -6.46 5.04
N ALA A 102 20.71 -7.74 5.39
CA ALA A 102 19.84 -8.38 6.37
C ALA A 102 20.16 -7.95 7.81
N THR A 103 19.95 -6.67 8.14
CA THR A 103 20.14 -6.13 9.51
C THR A 103 19.00 -5.22 9.95
N TRP A 104 18.87 -5.03 11.27
CA TRP A 104 17.90 -4.10 11.87
C TRP A 104 18.16 -2.64 11.48
N GLU A 105 19.41 -2.25 11.27
CA GLU A 105 19.77 -0.93 10.73
C GLU A 105 19.19 -0.74 9.32
N HIS A 106 19.29 -1.74 8.46
CA HIS A 106 18.75 -1.66 7.10
C HIS A 106 17.22 -1.75 7.05
N LEU A 107 16.58 -2.46 7.97
CA LEU A 107 15.12 -2.39 8.15
C LEU A 107 14.68 -0.96 8.52
N ARG A 108 15.37 -0.33 9.49
CA ARG A 108 15.13 1.08 9.89
C ARG A 108 15.34 2.05 8.73
N LEU A 109 16.49 1.96 8.05
CA LEU A 109 16.82 2.79 6.91
C LEU A 109 15.81 2.59 5.77
N GLY A 110 15.39 1.36 5.52
CA GLY A 110 14.36 1.03 4.54
C GLY A 110 13.04 1.76 4.81
N ALA A 111 12.52 1.67 6.04
CA ALA A 111 11.29 2.35 6.44
C ALA A 111 11.36 3.87 6.20
N LEU A 112 12.50 4.49 6.53
CA LEU A 112 12.73 5.92 6.31
C LEU A 112 12.92 6.27 4.82
N GLN A 113 13.62 5.44 4.06
CA GLN A 113 13.83 5.64 2.62
C GLN A 113 12.51 5.58 1.85
N LEU A 114 11.64 4.61 2.13
CA LEU A 114 10.35 4.50 1.44
C LEU A 114 9.45 5.72 1.71
N GLN A 115 9.43 6.22 2.95
CA GLN A 115 8.74 7.45 3.31
C GLN A 115 9.25 8.66 2.51
N ARG A 116 10.57 8.83 2.43
CA ARG A 116 11.22 9.94 1.70
C ARG A 116 11.02 9.84 0.18
N LEU A 117 11.07 8.63 -0.39
CA LEU A 117 10.76 8.38 -1.79
C LEU A 117 9.29 8.71 -2.11
N SER A 118 8.37 8.29 -1.25
CA SER A 118 6.95 8.61 -1.37
C SER A 118 6.70 10.12 -1.40
N MET A 119 7.31 10.88 -0.46
CA MET A 119 7.24 12.34 -0.45
C MET A 119 7.90 13.01 -1.66
N SER A 120 8.88 12.35 -2.28
CA SER A 120 9.59 12.86 -3.45
C SER A 120 8.91 12.54 -4.79
N GLY A 121 7.70 11.98 -4.76
CA GLY A 121 6.92 11.64 -5.95
C GLY A 121 7.26 10.27 -6.55
N MET A 122 7.97 9.40 -5.82
CA MET A 122 8.24 8.01 -6.18
C MET A 122 7.64 7.06 -5.14
N PRO A 123 6.31 7.00 -5.00
CA PRO A 123 5.70 6.25 -3.92
C PRO A 123 5.60 4.76 -4.21
N PHE A 124 5.68 4.32 -5.47
CA PHE A 124 5.68 2.89 -5.78
C PHE A 124 7.07 2.29 -5.53
N CYS A 125 7.41 2.17 -4.25
CA CYS A 125 8.73 1.79 -3.77
C CYS A 125 8.67 0.64 -2.75
N GLY A 126 9.76 -0.10 -2.63
CA GLY A 126 9.88 -1.25 -1.72
C GLY A 126 11.34 -1.56 -1.37
N THR A 127 11.52 -2.41 -0.37
CA THR A 127 12.83 -2.96 0.01
C THR A 127 12.86 -4.44 -0.30
N ASP A 128 14.05 -5.05 -0.38
CA ASP A 128 14.15 -6.50 -0.40
C ASP A 128 13.94 -7.02 1.02
N ILE A 129 12.76 -7.60 1.26
CA ILE A 129 12.33 -8.07 2.59
C ILE A 129 13.27 -9.19 3.04
N GLY A 130 13.82 -9.03 4.24
CA GLY A 130 14.83 -9.93 4.81
C GLY A 130 16.26 -9.59 4.43
N GLY A 131 16.52 -8.53 3.64
CA GLY A 131 17.85 -8.21 3.13
C GLY A 131 18.16 -8.92 1.81
N PHE A 132 18.80 -8.22 0.89
CA PHE A 132 19.38 -8.80 -0.32
C PHE A 132 20.65 -9.61 0.00
N SER A 133 21.54 -9.03 0.81
CA SER A 133 22.79 -9.65 1.27
C SER A 133 22.75 -9.97 2.76
N GLY A 134 23.63 -10.87 3.22
CA GLY A 134 23.59 -11.39 4.59
C GLY A 134 22.38 -12.30 4.84
N GLU A 135 22.22 -12.78 6.06
CA GLU A 135 21.18 -13.75 6.44
C GLU A 135 20.38 -13.22 7.63
N PRO A 136 19.05 -13.01 7.49
CA PRO A 136 18.23 -12.57 8.61
C PRO A 136 17.96 -13.74 9.55
N ASP A 137 17.80 -13.45 10.84
CA ASP A 137 17.13 -14.38 11.74
C ASP A 137 15.61 -14.34 11.56
N ALA A 138 14.91 -15.25 12.23
CA ALA A 138 13.46 -15.39 12.12
C ALA A 138 12.70 -14.15 12.63
N GLU A 139 13.21 -13.46 13.65
CA GLU A 139 12.59 -12.26 14.20
C GLU A 139 12.69 -11.11 13.20
N LEU A 140 13.90 -10.83 12.69
CA LEU A 140 14.17 -9.79 11.72
C LEU A 140 13.34 -10.01 10.47
N PHE A 141 13.32 -11.23 9.91
CA PHE A 141 12.52 -11.53 8.73
C PHE A 141 11.03 -11.27 8.98
N THR A 142 10.50 -11.72 10.12
CA THR A 142 9.09 -11.53 10.49
C THR A 142 8.74 -10.06 10.67
N ARG A 143 9.58 -9.26 11.35
CA ARG A 143 9.37 -7.80 11.47
C ARG A 143 9.47 -7.09 10.13
N TRP A 144 10.32 -7.57 9.22
CA TRP A 144 10.40 -7.03 7.86
C TRP A 144 9.15 -7.36 7.03
N ILE A 145 8.57 -8.56 7.18
CA ILE A 145 7.26 -8.89 6.58
C ILE A 145 6.17 -7.97 7.12
N GLN A 146 6.13 -7.72 8.44
CA GLN A 146 5.16 -6.81 9.07
C GLN A 146 5.22 -5.41 8.48
N PHE A 147 6.42 -4.84 8.35
CA PHE A 147 6.64 -3.57 7.65
C PHE A 147 6.27 -3.67 6.17
N GLY A 148 6.64 -4.77 5.51
CA GLY A 148 6.41 -5.05 4.09
C GLY A 148 4.93 -5.02 3.69
N VAL A 149 4.00 -5.39 4.60
CA VAL A 149 2.55 -5.23 4.40
C VAL A 149 2.19 -3.82 3.96
N PHE A 150 2.84 -2.82 4.57
CA PHE A 150 2.64 -1.39 4.34
C PHE A 150 3.75 -0.76 3.50
N SER A 151 4.54 -1.58 2.79
CA SER A 151 5.38 -1.10 1.69
C SER A 151 4.57 -1.12 0.38
N PRO A 152 4.57 -0.05 -0.43
CA PRO A 152 3.82 0.00 -1.68
C PRO A 152 4.19 -1.14 -2.64
N PHE A 153 5.48 -1.44 -2.76
CA PHE A 153 6.01 -2.63 -3.42
C PHE A 153 6.53 -3.62 -2.35
N MET A 154 5.95 -4.82 -2.29
CA MET A 154 6.28 -5.85 -1.30
C MET A 154 6.91 -7.06 -2.01
N ARG A 155 8.21 -7.29 -1.80
CA ARG A 155 8.96 -8.40 -2.39
C ARG A 155 10.01 -8.92 -1.39
N ALA A 156 10.04 -10.23 -1.17
CA ALA A 156 11.20 -10.90 -0.59
C ALA A 156 12.17 -11.29 -1.73
N HIS A 157 13.43 -10.92 -1.59
CA HIS A 157 14.46 -11.17 -2.60
C HIS A 157 15.83 -11.22 -1.95
N SER A 158 16.71 -12.05 -2.47
CA SER A 158 18.07 -12.24 -1.95
C SER A 158 19.06 -12.54 -3.07
N ALA A 159 20.34 -12.39 -2.74
CA ALA A 159 21.43 -12.88 -3.56
C ALA A 159 21.40 -14.41 -3.63
N GLY A 160 21.79 -14.97 -4.78
CA GLY A 160 21.70 -16.41 -5.05
C GLY A 160 22.70 -17.28 -4.28
N ASP A 161 23.60 -16.69 -3.51
CA ASP A 161 24.62 -17.33 -2.68
C ASP A 161 24.31 -17.24 -1.17
N THR A 162 23.06 -16.94 -0.81
CA THR A 162 22.62 -16.83 0.59
C THR A 162 21.60 -17.91 0.95
N ALA A 163 21.38 -18.16 2.24
CA ALA A 163 20.34 -19.09 2.68
C ALA A 163 18.93 -18.69 2.19
N GLU A 164 18.11 -19.72 1.94
CA GLU A 164 16.70 -19.60 1.62
C GLU A 164 15.94 -18.81 2.69
N ARG A 165 15.09 -17.88 2.26
CA ARG A 165 14.40 -16.94 3.15
C ARG A 165 12.97 -16.65 2.73
N GLU A 166 12.33 -17.57 2.03
CA GLU A 166 10.89 -17.50 1.83
C GLU A 166 10.16 -17.58 3.18
N PRO A 167 8.88 -17.16 3.25
CA PRO A 167 8.13 -17.11 4.50
C PRO A 167 8.10 -18.41 5.33
N TRP A 168 8.33 -19.57 4.71
CA TRP A 168 8.35 -20.90 5.33
C TRP A 168 9.73 -21.36 5.82
N SER A 169 10.81 -20.62 5.54
CA SER A 169 12.19 -21.05 5.82
C SER A 169 12.58 -20.94 7.30
N PHE A 170 11.77 -20.28 8.13
CA PHE A 170 12.06 -19.99 9.55
C PHE A 170 11.30 -20.90 10.54
N GLY A 171 10.77 -22.03 10.08
CA GLY A 171 10.01 -22.97 10.90
C GLY A 171 8.52 -22.60 11.05
N ARG A 172 7.71 -23.56 11.49
CA ARG A 172 6.23 -23.48 11.45
C ARG A 172 5.64 -22.31 12.24
N GLU A 173 6.25 -21.95 13.35
CA GLU A 173 5.79 -20.82 14.17
C GLU A 173 5.90 -19.51 13.39
N TYR A 174 7.10 -19.20 12.89
CA TYR A 174 7.33 -17.99 12.09
C TYR A 174 6.63 -18.02 10.74
N GLU A 175 6.48 -19.19 10.11
CA GLU A 175 5.65 -19.35 8.91
C GLU A 175 4.20 -18.92 9.16
N ALA A 176 3.61 -19.30 10.31
CA ALA A 176 2.25 -18.88 10.67
C ALA A 176 2.16 -17.37 10.92
N LEU A 177 3.19 -16.77 11.53
CA LEU A 177 3.28 -15.33 11.73
C LEU A 177 3.40 -14.58 10.39
N ASN A 178 4.30 -15.02 9.51
CA ASN A 178 4.49 -14.43 8.20
C ASN A 178 3.23 -14.55 7.34
N ARG A 179 2.57 -15.73 7.35
CA ARG A 179 1.28 -15.95 6.69
C ARG A 179 0.23 -14.96 7.19
N LYS A 180 0.07 -14.80 8.50
CA LYS A 180 -0.92 -13.86 9.09
C LYS A 180 -0.79 -12.44 8.52
N PHE A 181 0.44 -11.94 8.35
CA PHE A 181 0.68 -10.60 7.81
C PHE A 181 0.56 -10.53 6.28
N ILE A 182 0.98 -11.57 5.55
CA ILE A 182 0.73 -11.65 4.11
C ILE A 182 -0.79 -11.67 3.82
N GLU A 183 -1.55 -12.46 4.57
CA GLU A 183 -3.02 -12.48 4.49
C GLU A 183 -3.63 -11.11 4.84
N LEU A 184 -3.07 -10.40 5.83
CA LEU A 184 -3.48 -9.03 6.14
C LEU A 184 -3.32 -8.11 4.93
N ARG A 185 -2.19 -8.18 4.20
CA ARG A 185 -2.01 -7.39 2.97
C ARG A 185 -3.09 -7.73 1.94
N TYR A 186 -3.38 -9.02 1.74
CA TYR A 186 -4.42 -9.45 0.80
C TYR A 186 -5.81 -8.94 1.17
N LYS A 187 -6.17 -8.96 2.46
CA LYS A 187 -7.41 -8.36 2.95
C LYS A 187 -7.48 -6.88 2.64
N LEU A 188 -6.37 -6.15 2.82
CA LEU A 188 -6.30 -4.70 2.63
C LEU A 188 -6.09 -4.27 1.17
N LEU A 189 -6.02 -5.18 0.19
CA LEU A 189 -5.86 -4.82 -1.22
C LEU A 189 -6.85 -3.78 -1.76
N PRO A 190 -8.17 -3.79 -1.46
CA PRO A 190 -9.07 -2.75 -1.96
C PRO A 190 -8.74 -1.37 -1.38
N TYR A 191 -8.31 -1.31 -0.11
CA TYR A 191 -7.82 -0.06 0.49
C TYR A 191 -6.50 0.38 -0.16
N ILE A 192 -5.52 -0.53 -0.27
CA ILE A 192 -4.22 -0.26 -0.87
C ILE A 192 -4.41 0.25 -2.31
N TYR A 193 -5.24 -0.39 -3.12
CA TYR A 193 -5.50 0.01 -4.49
C TYR A 193 -6.15 1.40 -4.57
N SER A 194 -7.05 1.73 -3.63
CA SER A 194 -7.63 3.07 -3.50
C SER A 194 -6.57 4.13 -3.14
N VAL A 195 -5.60 3.81 -2.29
CA VAL A 195 -4.48 4.73 -1.99
C VAL A 195 -3.58 4.95 -3.21
N PHE A 196 -3.35 3.93 -4.04
CA PHE A 196 -2.63 4.06 -5.31
C PHE A 196 -3.39 4.92 -6.33
N TRP A 197 -4.71 4.77 -6.37
CA TRP A 197 -5.57 5.63 -7.17
C TRP A 197 -5.53 7.09 -6.69
N GLU A 198 -5.60 7.35 -5.38
CA GLU A 198 -5.47 8.72 -4.82
C GLU A 198 -4.15 9.37 -5.24
N HIS A 199 -3.05 8.60 -5.23
CA HIS A 199 -1.77 9.09 -5.72
C HIS A 199 -1.85 9.45 -7.22
N THR A 200 -2.45 8.58 -8.03
CA THR A 200 -2.56 8.78 -9.47
C THR A 200 -3.46 9.97 -9.84
N LYS A 201 -4.57 10.17 -9.11
CA LYS A 201 -5.57 11.22 -9.39
C LYS A 201 -5.18 12.58 -8.77
N TYR A 202 -4.65 12.58 -7.55
CA TYR A 202 -4.44 13.80 -6.76
C TYR A 202 -2.98 14.07 -6.39
N GLY A 203 -2.06 13.14 -6.65
CA GLY A 203 -0.65 13.30 -6.32
C GLY A 203 -0.31 13.08 -4.84
N PHE A 204 -1.26 12.65 -4.01
CA PHE A 204 -0.97 12.37 -2.60
C PHE A 204 0.06 11.23 -2.47
N PRO A 205 1.07 11.35 -1.60
CA PRO A 205 1.99 10.25 -1.28
C PRO A 205 1.23 9.04 -0.70
N ILE A 206 1.71 7.83 -1.02
CA ILE A 206 1.15 6.58 -0.48
C ILE A 206 1.57 6.44 0.99
N LEU A 207 2.87 6.57 1.27
CA LEU A 207 3.39 6.71 2.62
C LEU A 207 3.47 8.19 2.98
N ARG A 208 2.83 8.58 4.08
CA ARG A 208 2.68 9.96 4.55
C ARG A 208 3.34 10.07 5.93
N PRO A 209 4.56 10.62 6.03
CA PRO A 209 5.23 10.83 7.30
C PRO A 209 4.42 11.72 8.24
N ILE A 210 4.60 11.59 9.56
CA ILE A 210 3.84 12.39 10.54
C ILE A 210 4.03 13.90 10.32
N THR A 211 5.23 14.34 9.95
CA THR A 211 5.49 15.75 9.60
C THR A 211 4.60 16.25 8.46
N MET A 212 4.22 15.40 7.49
CA MET A 212 3.26 15.77 6.44
C MET A 212 1.83 15.81 6.98
N VAL A 213 1.46 14.83 7.81
CA VAL A 213 0.11 14.68 8.35
C VAL A 213 -0.24 15.80 9.33
N GLU A 214 0.73 16.27 10.10
CA GLU A 214 0.55 17.30 11.12
C GLU A 214 1.77 18.23 11.18
N GLN A 215 1.77 19.21 10.27
CA GLN A 215 2.87 20.18 10.07
C GLN A 215 2.97 21.26 11.17
N ARG A 216 1.92 21.46 11.98
CA ARG A 216 1.86 22.56 12.96
C ARG A 216 2.66 22.30 14.23
N LEU A 217 3.15 21.07 14.42
CA LEU A 217 3.95 20.69 15.58
C LEU A 217 5.38 20.39 15.11
N ASP A 218 6.31 21.30 15.38
CA ASP A 218 7.70 21.19 14.91
C ASP A 218 8.38 19.91 15.39
N SER A 219 8.01 19.38 16.56
CA SER A 219 8.52 18.11 17.08
C SER A 219 8.22 16.92 16.18
N ASN A 220 7.20 17.00 15.31
CA ASN A 220 6.87 15.93 14.37
C ASN A 220 7.93 15.73 13.27
N ILE A 221 8.87 16.66 13.09
CA ILE A 221 9.98 16.49 12.13
C ILE A 221 10.91 15.32 12.48
N GLN A 222 10.97 14.94 13.76
CA GLN A 222 11.82 13.85 14.28
C GLN A 222 11.09 12.49 14.29
N ARG A 223 9.82 12.43 13.87
CA ARG A 223 9.01 11.22 13.88
C ARG A 223 9.25 10.43 12.60
N GLU A 224 10.15 9.45 12.69
CA GLU A 224 10.59 8.64 11.55
C GLU A 224 10.08 7.19 11.57
N GLU A 225 9.64 6.69 12.73
CA GLU A 225 9.26 5.28 12.93
C GLU A 225 7.76 5.00 12.82
N GLU A 226 6.96 6.03 12.57
CA GLU A 226 5.53 5.94 12.32
C GLU A 226 5.15 6.77 11.11
N PHE A 227 4.19 6.27 10.34
CA PHE A 227 3.69 6.95 9.14
C PHE A 227 2.28 6.51 8.85
N CYS A 228 1.53 7.34 8.13
CA CYS A 228 0.26 6.92 7.57
C CYS A 228 0.48 6.22 6.23
N PHE A 229 -0.16 5.07 6.04
CA PHE A 229 -0.37 4.46 4.73
C PHE A 229 -1.73 4.97 4.21
N GLY A 230 -1.71 5.83 3.20
CA GLY A 230 -2.87 6.66 2.85
C GLY A 230 -3.22 7.64 3.97
N ASP A 231 -4.49 8.04 4.08
CA ASP A 231 -4.98 8.92 5.15
C ASP A 231 -5.71 8.20 6.30
N LYS A 232 -5.96 6.89 6.17
CA LYS A 232 -6.82 6.14 7.11
C LYS A 232 -6.05 5.25 8.07
N ILE A 233 -4.89 4.74 7.67
CA ILE A 233 -4.13 3.79 8.46
C ILE A 233 -2.83 4.44 8.90
N LEU A 234 -2.59 4.53 10.21
CA LEU A 234 -1.28 4.83 10.77
C LEU A 234 -0.61 3.52 11.20
N VAL A 235 0.66 3.35 10.84
CA VAL A 235 1.46 2.19 11.24
C VAL A 235 2.73 2.64 11.92
N SER A 236 3.19 1.85 12.90
CA SER A 236 4.50 2.04 13.51
C SER A 236 5.21 0.69 13.60
N PRO A 237 6.02 0.34 12.59
CA PRO A 237 6.73 -0.93 12.59
C PRO A 237 7.66 -1.11 13.80
N VAL A 238 7.93 -2.37 14.15
CA VAL A 238 8.93 -2.73 15.15
C VAL A 238 10.28 -2.82 14.45
N LEU A 239 11.19 -1.95 14.85
CA LEU A 239 12.41 -1.66 14.09
C LEU A 239 13.70 -1.97 14.87
N HIS A 240 13.57 -2.56 16.06
CA HIS A 240 14.67 -2.90 16.95
C HIS A 240 14.52 -4.34 17.46
N PRO A 241 15.63 -5.09 17.63
CA PRO A 241 15.60 -6.48 18.07
C PRO A 241 15.01 -6.61 19.48
N GLY A 242 14.12 -7.58 19.68
CA GLY A 242 13.53 -7.88 20.99
C GLY A 242 12.66 -6.76 21.58
N GLN A 243 12.26 -5.77 20.79
CA GLN A 243 11.45 -4.65 21.27
C GLN A 243 10.05 -5.11 21.68
N GLN A 244 9.79 -5.13 23.00
CA GLN A 244 8.53 -5.62 23.59
C GLN A 244 7.46 -4.53 23.76
N SER A 245 7.86 -3.26 23.77
CA SER A 245 6.96 -2.11 23.66
C SER A 245 7.63 -0.97 22.93
N LYS A 246 6.82 -0.03 22.41
CA LYS A 246 7.31 1.24 21.87
C LYS A 246 6.35 2.39 22.13
N MET A 247 6.89 3.59 22.18
CA MET A 247 6.11 4.82 22.19
C MET A 247 5.70 5.15 20.75
N VAL A 248 4.40 5.33 20.53
CA VAL A 248 3.84 5.70 19.22
C VAL A 248 3.10 7.01 19.35
N TYR A 249 3.48 8.02 18.56
CA TYR A 249 2.72 9.25 18.47
C TYR A 249 1.54 9.07 17.51
N LEU A 250 0.34 9.38 18.00
CA LEU A 250 -0.86 9.45 17.15
C LEU A 250 -1.17 10.94 16.88
N PRO A 251 -1.25 11.39 15.62
CA PRO A 251 -1.62 12.77 15.27
C PRO A 251 -3.00 13.16 15.82
N ALA A 252 -3.26 14.47 15.96
CA ALA A 252 -4.54 14.95 16.50
C ALA A 252 -5.76 14.30 15.83
N GLY A 253 -6.67 13.78 16.66
CA GLY A 253 -7.84 13.03 16.20
C GLY A 253 -8.19 11.89 17.13
N GLU A 254 -9.01 10.98 16.62
CA GLU A 254 -9.41 9.73 17.26
C GLU A 254 -8.96 8.58 16.38
N TRP A 255 -8.40 7.55 16.99
CA TRP A 255 -7.80 6.41 16.33
C TRP A 255 -8.24 5.12 17.02
N TYR A 256 -8.51 4.08 16.27
CA TYR A 256 -8.83 2.76 16.78
C TYR A 256 -7.65 1.83 16.58
N ASP A 257 -7.26 1.08 17.61
CA ASP A 257 -6.33 -0.03 17.43
C ASP A 257 -6.96 -1.09 16.51
N TYR A 258 -6.26 -1.48 15.45
CA TYR A 258 -6.78 -2.42 14.46
C TYR A 258 -7.04 -3.82 15.04
N TRP A 259 -6.32 -4.21 16.09
CA TRP A 259 -6.40 -5.57 16.62
C TRP A 259 -7.60 -5.79 17.53
N ASP A 260 -7.88 -4.81 18.41
CA ASP A 260 -8.87 -4.93 19.49
C ASP A 260 -9.95 -3.83 19.51
N ASP A 261 -9.96 -2.94 18.51
CA ASP A 261 -10.90 -1.82 18.36
C ASP A 261 -10.87 -0.78 19.49
N ARG A 262 -9.83 -0.77 20.33
CA ARG A 262 -9.72 0.22 21.41
C ARG A 262 -9.56 1.62 20.83
N LEU A 263 -10.41 2.55 21.27
CA LEU A 263 -10.31 3.96 20.94
C LEU A 263 -9.14 4.64 21.69
N LEU A 264 -8.31 5.36 20.95
CA LEU A 264 -7.15 6.08 21.40
C LEU A 264 -7.24 7.55 20.95
N LYS A 265 -7.06 8.46 21.90
CA LYS A 265 -7.00 9.89 21.62
C LYS A 265 -5.63 10.26 21.03
N GLY A 266 -5.63 10.92 19.88
CA GLY A 266 -4.44 11.48 19.24
C GLY A 266 -3.97 12.80 19.84
N GLY A 267 -2.94 13.40 19.24
CA GLY A 267 -2.21 14.54 19.75
C GLY A 267 -1.26 14.19 20.91
N ARG A 268 -0.96 12.90 21.10
CA ARG A 268 -0.11 12.39 22.19
C ARG A 268 0.52 11.05 21.84
N GLU A 269 1.52 10.69 22.60
CA GLU A 269 2.14 9.36 22.54
C GLU A 269 1.35 8.35 23.36
N HIS A 270 1.42 7.10 22.94
CA HIS A 270 0.90 5.93 23.66
C HIS A 270 1.99 4.88 23.74
N GLU A 271 2.13 4.24 24.90
CA GLU A 271 2.93 3.03 25.01
C GLU A 271 2.13 1.85 24.44
N VAL A 272 2.73 1.15 23.49
CA VAL A 272 2.10 0.05 22.77
C VAL A 272 2.97 -1.18 22.90
N VAL A 273 2.39 -2.29 23.36
CA VAL A 273 3.08 -3.58 23.41
C VAL A 273 3.25 -4.15 22.01
N THR A 274 4.40 -4.76 21.75
CA THR A 274 4.82 -5.22 20.43
C THR A 274 5.24 -6.69 20.46
N PRO A 275 4.36 -7.63 20.83
CA PRO A 275 4.67 -9.06 20.70
C PRO A 275 4.96 -9.42 19.24
N ILE A 276 5.64 -10.53 19.00
CA ILE A 276 6.07 -10.91 17.63
C ILE A 276 4.89 -11.11 16.67
N ASP A 277 3.70 -11.43 17.18
CA ASP A 277 2.49 -11.65 16.39
C ASP A 277 1.68 -10.37 16.11
N LYS A 278 2.10 -9.20 16.61
CA LYS A 278 1.41 -7.93 16.38
C LYS A 278 2.39 -6.81 16.01
N MET A 279 1.89 -5.91 15.16
CA MET A 279 2.54 -4.65 14.83
C MET A 279 1.53 -3.52 15.12
N PRO A 280 1.96 -2.37 15.69
CA PRO A 280 1.09 -1.21 15.88
C PRO A 280 0.46 -0.73 14.55
N ILE A 281 -0.87 -0.83 14.48
CA ILE A 281 -1.69 -0.40 13.34
C ILE A 281 -2.93 0.29 13.91
N PHE A 282 -3.19 1.50 13.46
CA PHE A 282 -4.27 2.35 13.96
C PHE A 282 -5.13 2.87 12.82
N ILE A 283 -6.44 2.76 12.96
CA ILE A 283 -7.41 3.20 11.98
C ILE A 283 -8.04 4.50 12.43
N LYS A 284 -8.01 5.52 11.58
CA LYS A 284 -8.59 6.83 11.89
C LYS A 284 -10.10 6.70 12.11
N ALA A 285 -10.64 7.37 13.11
CA ALA A 285 -12.08 7.35 13.37
C ALA A 285 -12.88 7.84 12.15
N GLY A 286 -14.03 7.20 11.88
CA GLY A 286 -14.87 7.50 10.72
C GLY A 286 -14.44 6.85 9.41
N THR A 287 -13.41 6.00 9.46
CA THR A 287 -12.99 5.21 8.30
C THR A 287 -14.04 4.17 7.94
N VAL A 288 -14.34 4.05 6.65
CA VAL A 288 -14.93 2.87 6.03
C VAL A 288 -13.79 2.11 5.34
N LEU A 289 -13.36 1.01 5.96
CA LEU A 289 -12.22 0.22 5.50
C LEU A 289 -12.72 -1.00 4.72
N PRO A 290 -12.49 -1.08 3.40
CA PRO A 290 -12.85 -2.25 2.63
C PRO A 290 -11.87 -3.40 2.89
N GLU A 291 -12.38 -4.61 3.03
CA GLU A 291 -11.58 -5.83 3.19
C GLU A 291 -12.03 -6.92 2.21
N TYR A 292 -11.07 -7.46 1.46
CA TYR A 292 -11.26 -8.70 0.72
C TYR A 292 -11.19 -9.93 1.64
N PRO A 293 -11.78 -11.08 1.23
CA PRO A 293 -11.48 -12.35 1.87
C PRO A 293 -10.00 -12.71 1.66
N VAL A 294 -9.47 -13.59 2.52
CA VAL A 294 -8.13 -14.14 2.31
C VAL A 294 -8.08 -14.92 1.00
N MET A 295 -7.08 -14.60 0.18
CA MET A 295 -6.82 -15.21 -1.12
C MET A 295 -5.32 -15.47 -1.32
N GLN A 296 -4.98 -16.49 -2.11
CA GLN A 296 -3.61 -16.87 -2.46
C GLN A 296 -3.03 -16.02 -3.61
N TYR A 297 -3.91 -15.50 -4.47
CA TYR A 297 -3.58 -14.56 -5.54
C TYR A 297 -4.79 -13.66 -5.85
N VAL A 298 -4.55 -12.54 -6.52
CA VAL A 298 -5.61 -11.56 -6.85
C VAL A 298 -6.66 -12.21 -7.77
N ASN A 299 -7.93 -12.11 -7.39
CA ASN A 299 -9.08 -12.76 -8.05
C ASN A 299 -9.16 -14.29 -7.92
N GLU A 300 -8.51 -14.92 -6.92
CA GLU A 300 -8.70 -16.36 -6.65
C GLU A 300 -10.18 -16.69 -6.38
N LYS A 301 -10.85 -15.87 -5.57
CA LYS A 301 -12.23 -16.10 -5.13
C LYS A 301 -13.17 -15.09 -5.77
N LYS A 302 -14.38 -15.56 -6.12
CA LYS A 302 -15.50 -14.67 -6.38
C LYS A 302 -15.94 -14.05 -5.05
N ILE A 303 -16.16 -12.74 -5.04
CA ILE A 303 -16.67 -11.99 -3.91
C ILE A 303 -18.14 -11.71 -4.21
N ASP A 304 -19.05 -12.19 -3.38
CA ASP A 304 -20.50 -11.93 -3.51
C ASP A 304 -20.94 -10.72 -2.67
N SER A 305 -20.25 -10.49 -1.54
CA SER A 305 -20.42 -9.33 -0.66
C SER A 305 -19.05 -8.79 -0.26
N LEU A 306 -18.81 -7.47 -0.42
CA LEU A 306 -17.58 -6.85 0.05
C LEU A 306 -17.72 -6.45 1.52
N LYS A 307 -16.76 -6.84 2.35
CA LYS A 307 -16.73 -6.44 3.75
C LYS A 307 -16.30 -4.98 3.88
N LEU A 308 -17.09 -4.18 4.58
CA LEU A 308 -16.76 -2.80 4.94
C LEU A 308 -16.71 -2.66 6.46
N VAL A 309 -15.54 -2.39 7.02
CA VAL A 309 -15.39 -2.12 8.46
C VAL A 309 -15.57 -0.62 8.71
N VAL A 310 -16.63 -0.25 9.44
CA VAL A 310 -17.01 1.14 9.66
C VAL A 310 -16.67 1.54 11.10
N TYR A 311 -15.69 2.42 11.26
CA TYR A 311 -15.27 2.93 12.57
C TYR A 311 -16.11 4.15 12.97
N HIS A 312 -16.74 4.11 14.15
CA HIS A 312 -17.54 5.24 14.63
C HIS A 312 -16.72 6.53 14.76
N THR A 313 -17.36 7.67 14.54
CA THR A 313 -16.80 8.99 14.83
C THR A 313 -17.89 9.98 15.18
N SER A 314 -17.58 10.96 16.02
CA SER A 314 -18.46 12.12 16.29
C SER A 314 -18.33 13.25 15.26
N LYS A 315 -17.34 13.17 14.37
CA LYS A 315 -17.06 14.16 13.33
C LYS A 315 -17.48 13.61 11.98
N GLU A 316 -17.58 14.48 10.98
CA GLU A 316 -17.74 14.02 9.60
C GLU A 316 -16.40 13.48 9.09
N ALA A 317 -16.42 12.29 8.50
CA ALA A 317 -15.25 11.65 7.91
C ALA A 317 -15.60 11.06 6.55
N ASN A 318 -14.68 11.20 5.59
CA ASN A 318 -14.82 10.66 4.24
C ASN A 318 -13.93 9.43 4.08
N SER A 319 -14.35 8.42 3.33
CA SER A 319 -13.48 7.31 2.88
C SER A 319 -13.76 7.03 1.41
N TYR A 320 -12.75 6.52 0.70
CA TYR A 320 -12.85 6.22 -0.73
C TYR A 320 -12.59 4.75 -1.02
N LEU A 321 -13.33 4.21 -1.98
CA LEU A 321 -13.10 2.90 -2.59
C LEU A 321 -13.01 3.11 -4.11
N TYR A 322 -11.91 2.66 -4.70
CA TYR A 322 -11.70 2.71 -6.14
C TYR A 322 -11.61 1.31 -6.74
N GLU A 323 -12.35 1.08 -7.82
CA GLU A 323 -12.33 -0.16 -8.58
C GLU A 323 -12.30 0.10 -10.09
N ASP A 324 -11.61 -0.77 -10.81
CA ASP A 324 -11.57 -0.79 -12.27
C ASP A 324 -11.27 -2.22 -12.75
N HIS A 325 -10.93 -2.39 -14.02
CA HIS A 325 -10.55 -3.69 -14.57
C HIS A 325 -9.22 -4.26 -14.03
N GLY A 326 -8.49 -3.54 -13.18
CA GLY A 326 -7.26 -3.95 -12.50
C GLY A 326 -6.00 -3.78 -13.35
N ASP A 327 -5.99 -4.38 -14.54
CA ASP A 327 -4.77 -4.48 -15.38
C ASP A 327 -4.87 -3.74 -16.72
N THR A 328 -5.98 -3.06 -17.03
CA THR A 328 -6.17 -2.41 -18.35
C THR A 328 -6.18 -0.88 -18.30
N PHE A 329 -6.01 -0.23 -19.45
CA PHE A 329 -6.15 1.23 -19.57
C PHE A 329 -7.61 1.73 -19.69
N ALA A 330 -8.62 0.90 -19.41
CA ALA A 330 -10.04 1.28 -19.57
C ALA A 330 -10.44 2.50 -18.70
N TYR A 331 -9.79 2.69 -17.54
CA TYR A 331 -10.00 3.85 -16.68
C TYR A 331 -9.72 5.19 -17.39
N GLU A 332 -8.83 5.23 -18.40
CA GLU A 332 -8.58 6.45 -19.19
C GLU A 332 -9.83 6.89 -19.99
N GLN A 333 -10.79 5.97 -20.18
CA GLN A 333 -12.07 6.20 -20.85
C GLN A 333 -13.23 6.35 -19.86
N GLN A 334 -12.95 6.72 -18.61
CA GLN A 334 -13.93 6.80 -17.51
C GLN A 334 -14.56 5.45 -17.09
N ILE A 335 -13.99 4.33 -17.53
CA ILE A 335 -14.42 2.98 -17.11
C ILE A 335 -13.68 2.62 -15.81
N TYR A 336 -14.13 3.25 -14.74
CA TYR A 336 -13.76 2.98 -13.35
C TYR A 336 -14.98 3.21 -12.46
N LEU A 337 -14.85 2.91 -11.18
CA LEU A 337 -15.83 3.18 -10.15
C LEU A 337 -15.12 3.80 -8.95
N GLU A 338 -15.54 5.01 -8.60
CA GLU A 338 -15.15 5.69 -7.37
C GLU A 338 -16.37 5.75 -6.46
N LYS A 339 -16.23 5.21 -5.25
CA LYS A 339 -17.21 5.40 -4.18
C LYS A 339 -16.64 6.26 -3.08
N LYS A 340 -17.45 7.23 -2.65
CA LYS A 340 -17.19 8.05 -1.47
C LYS A 340 -18.20 7.72 -0.39
N PHE A 341 -17.70 7.33 0.77
CA PHE A 341 -18.48 7.14 1.98
C PHE A 341 -18.32 8.34 2.89
N VAL A 342 -19.42 8.92 3.35
CA VAL A 342 -19.45 10.01 4.34
C VAL A 342 -20.07 9.49 5.62
N VAL A 343 -19.28 9.38 6.67
CA VAL A 343 -19.68 8.86 7.98
C VAL A 343 -19.79 10.01 8.96
N LYS A 344 -20.89 10.05 9.71
CA LYS A 344 -21.10 11.02 10.79
C LYS A 344 -21.93 10.40 11.90
N GLY A 345 -21.33 10.27 13.08
CA GLY A 345 -22.00 9.77 14.27
C GLY A 345 -22.43 10.89 15.21
N THR A 346 -23.34 10.52 16.11
CA THR A 346 -23.73 11.27 17.31
C THR A 346 -23.64 10.34 18.52
N ALA A 347 -24.02 10.82 19.70
CA ALA A 347 -24.07 10.00 20.90
C ALA A 347 -25.04 8.81 20.78
N ASN A 348 -26.12 8.94 19.99
CA ASN A 348 -27.20 7.95 19.87
C ASN A 348 -27.52 7.59 18.40
N GLY A 349 -26.58 7.82 17.48
CA GLY A 349 -26.80 7.43 16.09
C GLY A 349 -25.55 7.47 15.22
N LEU A 350 -25.66 6.85 14.04
CA LEU A 350 -24.64 6.83 13.00
C LEU A 350 -25.33 6.99 11.64
N ASN A 351 -24.84 7.93 10.83
CA ASN A 351 -25.27 8.12 9.46
C ASN A 351 -24.10 7.80 8.52
N ILE A 352 -24.39 7.04 7.46
CA ILE A 352 -23.44 6.70 6.39
C ILE A 352 -24.11 7.06 5.06
N ASN A 353 -23.52 7.98 4.31
CA ASN A 353 -23.93 8.28 2.95
C ASN A 353 -22.93 7.71 1.96
N GLN A 354 -23.43 7.21 0.84
CA GLN A 354 -22.61 6.74 -0.27
C GLN A 354 -22.87 7.60 -1.51
N TYR A 355 -21.79 7.95 -2.20
CA TYR A 355 -21.81 8.61 -3.49
C TYR A 355 -20.95 7.80 -4.46
N GLU A 356 -21.33 7.82 -5.73
CA GLU A 356 -20.73 7.02 -6.78
C GLU A 356 -20.42 7.88 -8.01
N GLU A 357 -19.26 7.64 -8.61
CA GLU A 357 -18.83 8.23 -9.88
C GLU A 357 -18.13 7.17 -10.75
N GLY A 358 -18.46 7.15 -12.04
CA GLY A 358 -17.80 6.29 -13.03
C GLY A 358 -18.76 5.38 -13.80
N LEU A 359 -18.19 4.54 -14.69
CA LEU A 359 -18.92 3.65 -15.60
C LEU A 359 -18.56 2.17 -15.44
N HIS A 360 -17.76 1.82 -14.42
CA HIS A 360 -17.47 0.42 -14.08
C HIS A 360 -18.52 -0.11 -13.10
N SER A 361 -18.77 -1.41 -13.14
CA SER A 361 -19.66 -2.09 -12.19
C SER A 361 -18.87 -3.07 -11.34
N GLU A 362 -19.17 -3.10 -10.05
CA GLU A 362 -18.57 -4.01 -9.08
C GLU A 362 -18.85 -5.47 -9.43
N LYS A 363 -17.97 -6.35 -8.95
CA LYS A 363 -18.10 -7.80 -9.10
C LYS A 363 -19.01 -8.46 -8.06
N TYR A 364 -19.50 -7.70 -7.09
CA TYR A 364 -20.35 -8.12 -5.98
C TYR A 364 -21.64 -7.28 -5.97
N ASP A 365 -22.67 -7.72 -5.26
CA ASP A 365 -24.00 -7.07 -5.26
C ASP A 365 -24.38 -6.46 -3.90
N THR A 366 -23.66 -6.82 -2.83
CA THR A 366 -23.92 -6.33 -1.48
C THR A 366 -22.63 -5.93 -0.75
N TYR A 367 -22.80 -5.20 0.34
CA TYR A 367 -21.77 -4.99 1.35
C TYR A 367 -22.16 -5.64 2.68
N ASP A 368 -21.17 -6.20 3.38
CA ASP A 368 -21.29 -6.62 4.78
C ASP A 368 -20.61 -5.54 5.65
N LEU A 369 -21.39 -4.65 6.25
CA LEU A 369 -20.90 -3.56 7.08
C LEU A 369 -20.69 -4.04 8.52
N HIS A 370 -19.44 -4.06 8.96
CA HIS A 370 -19.08 -4.33 10.36
C HIS A 370 -18.93 -3.00 11.11
N LEU A 371 -19.87 -2.69 12.00
CA LEU A 371 -19.89 -1.46 12.77
C LEU A 371 -19.01 -1.58 14.02
N VAL A 372 -17.98 -0.75 14.13
CA VAL A 372 -16.99 -0.79 15.22
C VAL A 372 -17.26 0.32 16.23
N ALA A 373 -17.27 -0.07 17.50
CA ALA A 373 -17.28 0.82 18.67
C ALA A 373 -18.42 1.86 18.70
N LEU A 374 -19.65 1.45 18.38
CA LEU A 374 -20.82 2.32 18.57
C LEU A 374 -20.99 2.67 20.06
N PRO A 375 -21.15 3.95 20.43
CA PRO A 375 -21.32 4.38 21.82
C PRO A 375 -22.73 4.11 22.38
N PHE A 376 -23.57 3.41 21.62
CA PHE A 376 -24.97 3.11 21.92
C PHE A 376 -25.33 1.69 21.46
N LYS A 377 -26.42 1.12 22.00
CA LYS A 377 -26.99 -0.15 21.53
C LYS A 377 -27.89 0.13 20.34
N VAL A 378 -27.77 -0.62 19.25
CA VAL A 378 -28.61 -0.42 18.05
C VAL A 378 -30.06 -0.80 18.36
N LYS A 379 -30.99 0.13 18.15
CA LYS A 379 -32.44 -0.12 18.23
C LYS A 379 -33.09 -0.25 16.86
N GLU A 380 -32.68 0.59 15.91
CA GLU A 380 -33.25 0.62 14.57
C GLU A 380 -32.15 0.90 13.56
N VAL A 381 -32.24 0.24 12.41
CA VAL A 381 -31.39 0.48 11.25
C VAL A 381 -32.29 0.68 10.04
N LYS A 382 -32.07 1.75 9.28
CA LYS A 382 -32.71 2.01 8.00
C LYS A 382 -31.67 2.11 6.91
N VAL A 383 -31.92 1.44 5.79
CA VAL A 383 -31.16 1.56 4.55
C VAL A 383 -32.13 2.11 3.51
N ASP A 384 -31.85 3.32 3.02
CA ASP A 384 -32.73 4.06 2.12
C ASP A 384 -34.19 4.06 2.62
N ASP A 385 -34.37 4.50 3.87
CA ASP A 385 -35.63 4.55 4.62
C ASP A 385 -36.34 3.20 4.88
N THR A 386 -35.74 2.09 4.45
CA THR A 386 -36.27 0.73 4.67
C THR A 386 -35.64 0.10 5.92
N PRO A 387 -36.43 -0.33 6.91
CA PRO A 387 -35.90 -1.02 8.09
C PRO A 387 -35.18 -2.32 7.75
N VAL A 388 -34.00 -2.53 8.33
CA VAL A 388 -33.21 -3.76 8.19
C VAL A 388 -32.78 -4.29 9.56
N SER A 389 -32.57 -5.60 9.67
CA SER A 389 -32.04 -6.23 10.87
C SER A 389 -30.51 -6.15 10.91
N ALA A 390 -29.97 -6.04 12.12
CA ALA A 390 -28.54 -6.16 12.38
C ALA A 390 -28.23 -7.50 13.06
N GLU A 391 -27.18 -8.17 12.60
CA GLU A 391 -26.61 -9.34 13.28
C GLU A 391 -25.43 -8.93 14.16
N SER A 392 -24.87 -9.85 14.94
CA SER A 392 -23.66 -9.61 15.74
C SER A 392 -22.58 -10.63 15.38
N ASP A 393 -21.34 -10.17 15.23
CA ASP A 393 -20.20 -11.06 15.02
C ASP A 393 -19.63 -11.60 16.34
N ALA A 394 -18.63 -12.48 16.24
CA ALA A 394 -17.96 -13.08 17.41
C ALA A 394 -17.22 -12.07 18.31
N ARG A 395 -17.00 -10.83 17.83
CA ARG A 395 -16.42 -9.73 18.60
C ARG A 395 -17.49 -8.80 19.18
N GLY A 396 -18.77 -9.11 18.97
CA GLY A 396 -19.89 -8.29 19.40
C GLY A 396 -20.11 -7.04 18.54
N ARG A 397 -19.53 -6.97 17.33
CA ARG A 397 -19.78 -5.89 16.38
C ARG A 397 -21.10 -6.16 15.65
N TYR A 398 -21.85 -5.10 15.35
CA TYR A 398 -23.05 -5.24 14.54
C TYR A 398 -22.68 -5.44 13.06
N ILE A 399 -23.33 -6.39 12.40
CA ILE A 399 -23.18 -6.64 10.96
C ILE A 399 -24.48 -6.26 10.25
N LEU A 400 -24.36 -5.43 9.21
CA LEU A 400 -25.47 -5.06 8.32
C LEU A 400 -25.16 -5.55 6.92
N LYS A 401 -26.07 -6.29 6.30
CA LYS A 401 -25.99 -6.60 4.88
C LYS A 401 -26.81 -5.59 4.09
N VAL A 402 -26.17 -4.86 3.18
CA VAL A 402 -26.82 -3.79 2.40
C VAL A 402 -26.57 -3.95 0.91
N PRO A 403 -27.50 -3.50 0.03
CA PRO A 403 -27.25 -3.44 -1.42
C PRO A 403 -26.05 -2.55 -1.74
N LYS A 404 -25.29 -2.87 -2.79
CA LYS A 404 -24.11 -2.07 -3.20
C LYS A 404 -24.43 -0.62 -3.60
N ASP A 405 -25.67 -0.34 -3.98
CA ASP A 405 -26.18 0.93 -4.49
C ASP A 405 -26.93 1.75 -3.43
N PHE A 406 -26.83 1.37 -2.15
CA PHE A 406 -27.43 2.13 -1.05
C PHE A 406 -27.00 3.60 -1.10
N ARG A 407 -27.87 4.53 -0.72
CA ARG A 407 -27.54 5.97 -0.69
C ARG A 407 -27.33 6.47 0.73
N ASN A 408 -28.15 6.01 1.65
CA ASN A 408 -28.13 6.42 3.04
C ASN A 408 -28.42 5.25 3.99
N ILE A 409 -27.60 5.16 5.05
CA ILE A 409 -27.84 4.28 6.18
C ILE A 409 -27.98 5.14 7.42
N GLN A 410 -29.05 4.90 8.19
CA GLN A 410 -29.32 5.54 9.48
C GLN A 410 -29.42 4.46 10.54
N ILE A 411 -28.57 4.56 11.55
CA ILE A 411 -28.56 3.66 12.69
C ILE A 411 -28.86 4.51 13.92
N SER A 412 -29.87 4.13 14.71
CA SER A 412 -30.28 4.83 15.92
C SER A 412 -30.26 3.93 17.15
N GLY A 413 -29.97 4.53 18.31
CA GLY A 413 -29.77 3.84 19.59
C GLY A 413 -30.83 4.02 20.65
#